data_AF-A0A8D7EWI1-F1
#
_entry.id   AF-A0A8D7EWI1-F1
#
_cell.length_a   1.000
_cell.length_b   1.000
_cell.length_c   1.000
_cell.angle_alpha   90.00
_cell.angle_beta   90.00
_cell.angle_gamma   90.00
#
_symmetry.space_group_name_H-M   'P 1'
#
loop_
_entity.id
_entity.type
_entity.pdbx_description
1 polymer ?
#
loop_
_entity_poly.entity_id
_entity_poly.type
_entity_poly.pdbx_seq_one_letter_code
_entity_poly.pdbx_strand_id
1 'polypeptide(L)'
;MHDDIAHNPLNPRQGGLRIVVSLISVFNRDYTREQVTTKNLYAMLLGNKSDIEGGSGKVIDSKSDDRILIYYSDHGGPGVLGMPNMPYLFAADFIEVLKKNMHPVVTKKW
;
A
#
# COMPACT_ATOMS: atom_id res chain seq x y z
N MET A 1 5.73 -3.55 -1.27
CA MET A 1 6.64 -4.15 -2.28
C MET A 1 7.06 -5.49 -1.75
N HIS A 2 6.92 -6.59 -2.51
CA HIS A 2 7.27 -7.91 -1.95
C HIS A 2 8.78 -8.06 -1.64
N ASP A 3 9.65 -7.28 -2.31
CA ASP A 3 11.09 -7.15 -2.01
C ASP A 3 11.91 -8.42 -2.30
N ASP A 4 11.56 -9.09 -3.40
CA ASP A 4 12.09 -10.35 -3.89
C ASP A 4 12.83 -10.23 -5.23
N ILE A 5 12.97 -9.01 -5.77
CA ILE A 5 13.59 -8.78 -7.08
C ILE A 5 15.08 -8.40 -6.98
N ALA A 6 15.44 -7.46 -6.09
CA ALA A 6 16.80 -6.90 -6.05
C ALA A 6 17.89 -7.96 -5.80
N HIS A 7 17.59 -8.96 -4.98
CA HIS A 7 18.50 -10.06 -4.64
C HIS A 7 18.02 -11.42 -5.17
N ASN A 8 17.13 -11.40 -6.18
CA ASN A 8 16.70 -12.65 -6.82
C ASN A 8 17.90 -13.33 -7.48
N PRO A 9 18.08 -14.67 -7.38
CA PRO A 9 19.14 -15.38 -8.10
C PRO A 9 19.11 -15.17 -9.63
N LEU A 10 17.93 -14.86 -10.18
CA LEU A 10 17.74 -14.57 -11.59
C LEU A 10 18.02 -13.10 -11.95
N ASN A 11 18.26 -12.21 -10.98
CA ASN A 11 18.65 -10.84 -11.25
C ASN A 11 20.13 -10.80 -11.70
N PRO A 12 20.44 -10.42 -12.95
CA PRO A 12 21.83 -10.34 -13.41
C PRO A 12 22.64 -9.21 -12.72
N ARG A 13 21.99 -8.31 -11.97
CA ARG A 13 22.62 -7.22 -11.22
C ARG A 13 22.17 -7.24 -9.75
N GLN A 14 22.82 -8.08 -8.96
CA GLN A 14 22.52 -8.25 -7.54
C GLN A 14 22.52 -6.94 -6.76
N GLY A 15 21.51 -6.75 -5.92
CA GLY A 15 21.28 -5.55 -5.11
C GLY A 15 20.73 -4.35 -5.89
N GLY A 16 20.70 -4.40 -7.22
CA GLY A 16 20.18 -3.32 -8.07
C GLY A 16 18.77 -3.60 -8.59
N LEU A 17 17.88 -2.62 -8.45
CA LEU A 17 16.64 -2.54 -9.23
C LEU A 17 16.76 -1.34 -10.17
N ARG A 18 16.62 -1.55 -11.48
CA ARG A 18 16.69 -0.47 -12.47
C ARG A 18 15.30 -0.28 -13.08
N ILE A 19 14.54 0.66 -12.52
CA ILE A 19 13.37 1.22 -13.21
C ILE A 19 13.95 2.23 -14.21
N VAL A 20 13.54 2.20 -15.48
CA VAL A 20 13.98 3.19 -16.50
C VAL A 20 13.23 4.51 -16.32
N VAL A 21 13.30 5.04 -15.10
CA VAL A 21 13.18 6.44 -14.72
C VAL A 21 14.17 6.56 -13.57
N SER A 22 15.27 7.27 -13.80
CA SER A 22 16.31 7.52 -12.80
C SER A 22 15.69 7.97 -11.48
N LEU A 23 16.15 7.45 -10.33
CA LEU A 23 16.33 8.14 -9.04
C LEU A 23 16.63 7.12 -7.92
N ILE A 24 17.82 7.25 -7.34
CA ILE A 24 18.14 7.11 -5.91
C ILE A 24 17.63 5.82 -5.22
N SER A 25 18.60 4.97 -4.88
CA SER A 25 18.51 3.74 -4.06
C SER A 25 18.16 4.02 -2.59
N VAL A 26 17.04 4.68 -2.31
CA VAL A 26 16.54 4.81 -0.92
C VAL A 26 15.06 4.45 -0.89
N PHE A 27 14.78 3.16 -1.07
CA PHE A 27 13.48 2.61 -0.75
C PHE A 27 13.43 2.38 0.77
N ASN A 28 12.77 3.29 1.49
CA ASN A 28 12.32 2.98 2.84
C ASN A 28 11.28 1.85 2.75
N ARG A 29 11.58 0.73 3.42
CA ARG A 29 10.79 -0.50 3.37
C ARG A 29 9.90 -0.59 4.61
N ASP A 30 8.65 -0.16 4.48
CA ASP A 30 7.70 -0.19 5.61
C ASP A 30 6.96 -1.52 5.72
N TYR A 31 6.54 -2.08 4.58
CA TYR A 31 5.86 -3.36 4.49
C TYR A 31 6.43 -4.16 3.32
N THR A 32 7.10 -5.28 3.62
CA THR A 32 7.72 -6.16 2.63
C THR A 32 7.31 -7.61 2.81
N ARG A 33 7.52 -8.42 1.77
CA ARG A 33 7.28 -9.86 1.78
C ARG A 33 5.89 -10.23 2.30
N GLU A 34 5.80 -10.98 3.40
CA GLU A 34 4.58 -11.47 4.03
C GLU A 34 3.72 -10.34 4.61
N GLN A 35 4.30 -9.16 4.83
CA GLN A 35 3.60 -8.00 5.39
C GLN A 35 2.81 -7.23 4.33
N VAL A 36 2.99 -7.55 3.04
CA VAL A 36 2.23 -6.96 1.94
C VAL A 36 0.87 -7.66 1.85
N THR A 37 -0.03 -7.31 2.78
CA THR A 37 -1.37 -7.88 2.91
C THR A 37 -2.45 -6.81 2.74
N THR A 38 -3.65 -7.23 2.34
CA THR A 38 -4.83 -6.33 2.25
C THR A 38 -5.15 -5.72 3.62
N LYS A 39 -4.99 -6.49 4.71
CA LYS A 39 -5.19 -6.02 6.09
C LYS A 39 -4.26 -4.85 6.43
N ASN A 40 -2.96 -5.00 6.20
CA ASN A 40 -1.99 -3.95 6.48
C ASN A 40 -2.21 -2.71 5.61
N LEU A 41 -2.59 -2.90 4.34
CA LEU A 41 -2.96 -1.78 3.46
C LEU A 41 -4.14 -0.99 4.04
N TYR A 42 -5.21 -1.66 4.48
CA TYR A 42 -6.39 -0.98 5.02
C TYR A 42 -6.11 -0.30 6.35
N ALA A 43 -5.40 -0.95 7.27
CA ALA A 43 -5.00 -0.36 8.55
C ALA A 43 -4.07 0.86 8.34
N MET A 44 -3.13 0.77 7.39
CA MET A 44 -2.27 1.91 7.00
C MET A 44 -3.11 3.06 6.44
N LEU A 45 -4.06 2.79 5.55
CA LEU A 45 -4.93 3.80 4.95
C LEU A 45 -5.86 4.45 5.97
N LEU A 46 -6.26 3.74 7.03
CA LEU A 46 -7.14 4.24 8.10
C LEU A 46 -6.38 4.93 9.24
N GLY A 47 -5.05 4.99 9.20
CA GLY A 47 -4.26 5.49 10.32
C GLY A 47 -4.29 4.58 11.56
N ASN A 48 -4.79 3.34 11.44
CA ASN A 48 -5.00 2.44 12.57
C ASN A 48 -3.73 1.62 12.85
N LYS A 49 -2.78 2.19 13.59
CA LYS A 49 -1.52 1.53 13.92
C LYS A 49 -1.68 0.24 14.73
N SER A 50 -2.74 0.11 15.53
CA SER A 50 -3.00 -1.10 16.33
C SER A 50 -3.44 -2.31 15.49
N ASP A 51 -4.00 -2.09 14.30
CA ASP A 51 -4.42 -3.19 13.39
C ASP A 51 -3.30 -3.66 12.45
N ILE A 52 -2.12 -3.01 12.49
CA ILE A 52 -0.96 -3.40 11.70
C ILE A 52 -0.34 -4.68 12.27
N GLU A 53 -0.05 -5.64 11.39
CA GLU A 53 0.67 -6.87 11.69
C GLU A 53 2.04 -6.87 11.01
N GLY A 54 3.11 -6.77 11.82
CA GLY A 54 4.48 -6.68 11.34
C GLY A 54 4.83 -5.34 10.67
N GLY A 55 5.93 -5.32 9.91
CA GLY A 55 6.42 -4.12 9.23
C GLY A 55 6.93 -3.05 10.19
N SER A 56 7.09 -1.83 9.67
CA SER A 56 7.55 -0.67 10.44
C SER A 56 6.46 -0.05 11.34
N GLY A 57 5.19 -0.42 11.12
CA GLY A 57 4.05 0.21 11.79
C GLY A 57 3.74 1.62 11.28
N LYS A 58 4.30 2.04 10.14
CA LYS A 58 4.02 3.35 9.54
C LYS A 58 2.63 3.36 8.90
N VAL A 59 1.77 4.26 9.34
CA VAL A 59 0.42 4.47 8.82
C VAL A 59 0.26 5.88 8.26
N ILE A 60 -0.84 6.13 7.56
CA ILE A 60 -1.22 7.49 7.16
C ILE A 60 -1.87 8.18 8.36
N ASP A 61 -1.10 8.99 9.06
CA ASP A 61 -1.55 9.86 10.15
C ASP A 61 -1.71 11.30 9.63
N SER A 62 -2.63 11.46 8.67
CA SER A 62 -2.85 12.71 7.94
C SER A 62 -3.85 13.63 8.63
N LYS A 63 -3.68 14.94 8.46
CA LYS A 63 -4.61 15.99 8.89
C LYS A 63 -5.55 16.39 7.75
N SER A 64 -6.55 17.22 8.07
CA SER A 64 -7.61 17.63 7.15
C SER A 64 -7.14 18.37 5.88
N ASP A 65 -5.98 19.02 5.94
CA ASP A 65 -5.37 19.82 4.87
C ASP A 65 -4.31 19.06 4.08
N ASP A 66 -3.93 17.86 4.53
CA ASP A 66 -2.96 17.02 3.85
C ASP A 66 -3.53 16.46 2.55
N ARG A 67 -2.63 16.22 1.59
CA ARG A 67 -2.96 15.60 0.31
C ARG A 67 -2.31 14.24 0.23
N ILE A 68 -3.12 13.23 -0.05
CA ILE A 68 -2.66 11.84 -0.13
C ILE A 68 -2.61 11.41 -1.59
N LEU A 69 -1.47 10.85 -2.00
CA LEU A 69 -1.30 10.18 -3.29
C LEU A 69 -1.12 8.68 -3.04
N ILE A 70 -2.00 7.87 -3.63
CA ILE A 70 -1.90 6.41 -3.61
C ILE A 70 -1.52 5.93 -5.01
N TYR A 71 -0.47 5.10 -5.09
CA TYR A 71 -0.06 4.42 -6.32
C TYR A 71 -0.04 2.91 -6.09
N TYR A 72 -0.66 2.18 -7.01
CA TYR A 72 -0.74 0.72 -6.99
C TYR A 72 -0.35 0.18 -8.37
N SER A 73 0.45 -0.88 -8.40
CA SER A 73 0.90 -1.55 -9.62
C SER A 73 1.13 -3.03 -9.36
N ASP A 74 0.27 -3.87 -9.92
CA ASP A 74 0.30 -5.33 -9.93
C ASP A 74 -0.75 -5.83 -10.94
N HIS A 75 -1.07 -7.12 -10.93
CA HIS A 75 -2.20 -7.69 -11.65
C HIS A 75 -3.57 -7.25 -11.11
N GLY A 76 -4.61 -7.38 -11.94
CA GLY A 76 -5.99 -7.10 -11.55
C GLY A 76 -6.98 -7.85 -12.43
N GLY A 77 -8.25 -7.83 -12.00
CA GLY A 77 -9.39 -8.41 -12.71
C GLY A 77 -10.68 -7.64 -12.39
N PRO A 78 -11.85 -8.09 -12.90
CA PRO A 78 -13.12 -7.43 -12.61
C PRO A 78 -13.40 -7.38 -11.10
N GLY A 79 -13.39 -6.17 -10.53
CA GLY A 79 -13.68 -5.94 -9.11
C GLY A 79 -12.61 -6.38 -8.11
N VAL A 80 -11.39 -6.70 -8.56
CA VAL A 80 -10.32 -7.21 -7.70
C VAL A 80 -8.93 -6.74 -8.16
N LEU A 81 -8.09 -6.40 -7.21
CA LEU A 81 -6.67 -6.14 -7.39
C LEU A 81 -5.84 -7.25 -6.73
N GLY A 82 -4.76 -7.66 -7.38
CA GLY A 82 -3.85 -8.68 -6.88
C GLY A 82 -3.19 -8.29 -5.56
N MET A 83 -2.82 -9.28 -4.77
CA MET A 83 -1.92 -9.08 -3.64
C MET A 83 -0.96 -10.26 -3.60
N PRO A 84 0.31 -10.03 -3.25
CA PRO A 84 1.27 -11.13 -3.16
C PRO A 84 0.92 -12.12 -2.04
N ASN A 85 0.13 -11.70 -1.05
CA ASN A 85 -0.38 -12.55 0.01
C ASN A 85 -1.93 -12.47 0.03
N MET A 86 -2.59 -13.63 0.06
CA MET A 86 -4.05 -13.72 0.14
C MET A 86 -4.59 -13.17 1.47
N PRO A 87 -5.84 -12.66 1.48
CA PRO A 87 -6.75 -12.51 0.34
C PRO A 87 -6.40 -11.33 -0.57
N TYR A 88 -6.87 -11.39 -1.82
CA TYR A 88 -6.83 -10.25 -2.74
C TYR A 88 -7.62 -9.05 -2.22
N LEU A 89 -7.35 -7.89 -2.81
CA LEU A 89 -8.05 -6.64 -2.52
C LEU A 89 -9.31 -6.57 -3.39
N PHE A 90 -10.49 -6.61 -2.77
CA PHE A 90 -11.76 -6.45 -3.47
C PHE A 90 -12.18 -4.99 -3.54
N ALA A 91 -12.68 -4.57 -4.70
CA ALA A 91 -13.01 -3.18 -4.98
C ALA A 91 -14.06 -2.61 -4.02
N ALA A 92 -15.07 -3.41 -3.65
CA ALA A 92 -16.11 -2.98 -2.72
C ALA A 92 -15.52 -2.58 -1.35
N ASP A 93 -14.67 -3.43 -0.77
CA ASP A 93 -14.05 -3.18 0.53
C ASP A 93 -13.08 -1.98 0.47
N PHE A 94 -12.30 -1.89 -0.60
CA PHE A 94 -11.36 -0.80 -0.78
C PHE A 94 -12.06 0.56 -0.88
N ILE A 95 -13.15 0.64 -1.62
CA ILE A 95 -13.97 1.86 -1.72
C ILE A 95 -14.55 2.23 -0.35
N GLU A 96 -15.01 1.26 0.46
CA GLU A 96 -15.51 1.54 1.81
C GLU A 96 -14.40 2.06 2.74
N VAL A 97 -13.17 1.55 2.63
CA VAL A 97 -12.02 2.07 3.37
C VAL A 97 -11.73 3.53 2.97
N LEU A 98 -11.72 3.84 1.67
CA LEU A 98 -11.51 5.21 1.20
C LEU A 98 -12.64 6.15 1.65
N LYS A 99 -13.90 5.69 1.64
CA LYS A 99 -15.02 6.49 2.14
C LYS A 99 -14.89 6.83 3.62
N LYS A 100 -14.40 5.89 4.44
CA LYS A 100 -14.22 6.10 5.87
C LYS A 100 -13.13 7.13 6.19
N ASN A 101 -12.03 7.15 5.42
CA ASN A 101 -10.88 8.02 5.74
C ASN A 101 -10.75 9.28 4.89
N MET A 102 -11.19 9.24 3.63
CA MET A 102 -10.90 10.28 2.63
C MET A 102 -12.13 11.03 2.14
N HIS A 103 -13.33 10.60 2.54
CA HIS A 103 -14.53 11.37 2.24
C HIS A 103 -14.75 12.37 3.38
N PRO A 104 -14.85 13.69 3.09
CA PRO A 104 -15.31 14.61 4.11
C PRO A 104 -16.68 14.12 4.59
N VAL A 105 -16.87 14.01 5.90
CA VAL A 105 -18.21 13.94 6.47
C VAL A 105 -18.88 15.24 6.05
N VAL A 106 -19.63 15.19 4.94
CA VAL A 106 -20.47 16.30 4.50
C VAL A 106 -21.56 16.40 5.55
N THR A 107 -21.28 17.16 6.61
CA THR A 107 -22.33 17.66 7.47
C THR A 107 -23.13 18.63 6.60
N LYS A 108 -24.19 18.11 5.95
CA LYS A 108 -25.22 18.95 5.36
C LYS A 108 -25.85 19.74 6.52
N LYS A 109 -25.29 20.91 6.83
CA LYS A 109 -26.02 21.98 7.50
C LYS A 109 -26.97 22.57 6.45
N TRP A 110 -28.23 22.16 6.50
CA TRP A 110 -29.35 23.00 6.10
C TRP A 110 -30.04 23.42 7.38
#